data_AF-A0AAU1BPL7-F1
#
_entry.id   AF-A0AAU1BPL7-F1
#
_cell.length_a   1.000
_cell.length_b   1.000
_cell.length_c   1.000
_cell.angle_alpha   90.00
_cell.angle_beta   90.00
_cell.angle_gamma   90.00
#
_symmetry.space_group_name_H-M   'P 1'
#
loop_
_entity.id
_entity.type
_entity.pdbx_description
1 polymer ?
#
loop_
_entity_poly.entity_id
_entity_poly.type
_entity_poly.pdbx_seq_one_letter_code
_entity_poly.pdbx_strand_id
1 'polypeptide(L)'
;MTTETVTTVSPSEVKPSGGIVQPHIEALPAMPAQPHPAGRRIVPALIDCAPIYVDCPSWCTVDHVAENEGALEDLFHSSDMATLFVAHPEPAGPQPIVTVRLNEDPYLIRRDGRGVNIFIDTGSDPYPVDARQADEFADDLVALAAQVRAMARTLAAEDQK
;
A
#
# COMPACT_ATOMS: atom_id res chain seq x y z
N MET A 1 20.23 -2.89 -58.68
CA MET A 1 21.26 -2.14 -57.93
C MET A 1 20.77 -0.71 -57.84
N THR A 2 20.06 -0.40 -56.77
CA THR A 2 19.49 0.92 -56.48
C THR A 2 20.31 1.54 -55.34
N THR A 3 20.93 2.67 -55.63
CA THR A 3 21.75 3.44 -54.70
C THR A 3 20.84 4.34 -53.87
N GLU A 4 20.76 4.11 -52.56
CA GLU A 4 20.08 5.00 -51.63
C GLU A 4 21.07 5.98 -51.00
N THR A 5 20.74 7.27 -51.11
CA THR A 5 21.54 8.39 -50.59
C THR A 5 21.12 8.68 -49.15
N VAL A 6 22.05 8.53 -48.22
CA VAL A 6 21.85 8.84 -46.80
C VAL A 6 22.13 10.33 -46.56
N THR A 7 21.10 11.07 -46.13
CA THR A 7 21.22 12.47 -45.70
C THR A 7 21.54 12.54 -44.21
N THR A 8 22.74 13.01 -43.87
CA THR A 8 23.16 13.31 -42.50
C THR A 8 22.54 14.62 -42.01
N VAL A 9 21.77 14.56 -40.92
CA VAL A 9 21.20 15.72 -40.22
C VAL A 9 22.15 16.12 -39.09
N SER A 10 22.50 17.41 -39.01
CA SER A 10 23.39 17.97 -37.98
C SER A 10 22.67 18.13 -36.64
N PRO A 11 23.36 17.90 -35.50
CA PRO A 11 22.77 18.09 -34.17
C PRO A 11 22.68 19.58 -33.83
N SER A 12 21.48 20.06 -33.51
CA SER A 12 21.26 21.39 -32.93
C SER A 12 21.62 21.41 -31.45
N GLU A 13 22.31 22.48 -31.04
CA GLU A 13 22.63 22.84 -29.66
C GLU A 13 21.39 22.85 -28.76
N VAL A 14 21.40 22.02 -27.72
CA VAL A 14 20.44 22.06 -26.62
C VAL A 14 20.90 23.14 -25.62
N LYS A 15 20.14 24.23 -25.52
CA LYS A 15 20.32 25.25 -24.48
C LYS A 15 19.81 24.74 -23.13
N PRO A 16 20.57 24.89 -22.02
CA PRO A 16 20.05 24.59 -20.69
C PRO A 16 19.16 25.75 -20.24
N SER A 17 17.84 25.56 -20.30
CA SER A 17 16.86 26.52 -19.79
C SER A 17 16.06 25.91 -18.64
N GLY A 18 16.10 26.58 -17.49
CA GLY A 18 15.13 26.40 -16.42
C GLY A 18 15.71 25.76 -15.16
N GLY A 19 16.31 26.58 -14.28
CA GLY A 19 16.55 26.16 -12.91
C GLY A 19 15.22 25.83 -12.23
N ILE A 20 15.13 24.62 -11.66
CA ILE A 20 13.98 24.19 -10.87
C ILE A 20 13.97 25.02 -9.60
N VAL A 21 13.01 25.94 -9.49
CA VAL A 21 12.75 26.67 -8.23
C VAL A 21 12.10 25.66 -7.28
N GLN A 22 12.84 25.21 -6.28
CA GLN A 22 12.23 24.47 -5.17
C GLN A 22 11.28 25.42 -4.42
N PRO A 23 9.99 25.07 -4.26
CA PRO A 23 9.10 25.87 -3.42
C PRO A 23 9.61 25.80 -1.98
N HIS A 24 9.84 26.97 -1.38
CA HIS A 24 10.05 27.10 0.05
C HIS A 24 8.74 26.72 0.75
N ILE A 25 8.65 25.50 1.28
CA ILE A 25 7.55 25.11 2.16
C ILE A 25 7.79 25.86 3.48
N GLU A 26 7.04 26.94 3.71
CA GLU A 26 6.97 27.57 5.02
C GLU A 26 6.43 26.54 6.03
N ALA A 27 7.13 26.40 7.15
CA ALA A 27 6.71 25.50 8.22
C ALA A 27 5.32 25.92 8.72
N LEU A 28 4.39 24.97 8.67
CA LEU A 28 3.03 25.19 9.14
C LEU A 28 3.01 25.65 10.60
N PRO A 29 2.10 26.58 10.95
CA PRO A 29 1.89 26.95 12.35
C PRO A 29 1.47 25.73 13.16
N ALA A 30 2.13 25.52 14.29
CA ALA A 30 1.80 24.44 15.22
C ALA A 30 0.37 24.64 15.76
N MET A 31 -0.52 23.68 15.51
CA MET A 31 -1.86 23.70 16.09
C MET A 31 -1.83 23.37 17.59
N PRO A 32 -2.69 24.00 18.41
CA PRO A 32 -2.84 23.64 19.82
C PRO A 32 -3.36 22.19 19.94
N ALA A 33 -2.72 21.39 20.79
CA ALA A 33 -3.09 20.00 21.03
C ALA A 33 -4.55 19.90 21.54
N GLN A 34 -5.45 19.39 20.72
CA GLN A 34 -6.81 19.03 21.13
C GLN A 34 -6.77 17.65 21.82
N PRO A 35 -7.55 17.41 22.89
CA PRO A 35 -7.64 16.09 23.49
C PRO A 35 -8.29 15.11 22.49
N HIS A 36 -7.53 14.11 22.06
CA HIS A 36 -8.00 13.07 21.14
C HIS A 36 -8.68 11.92 21.91
N PRO A 37 -9.70 11.28 21.32
CA PRO A 37 -10.17 10.01 21.83
C PRO A 37 -8.97 9.04 21.92
N ALA A 38 -8.93 8.24 22.99
CA ALA A 38 -7.81 7.34 23.25
C ALA A 38 -7.53 6.50 21.99
N GLY A 39 -6.29 6.59 21.48
CA GLY A 39 -5.87 5.86 20.28
C GLY A 39 -5.92 6.63 18.96
N ARG A 40 -6.13 7.95 18.94
CA ARG A 40 -5.96 8.80 17.73
C ARG A 40 -5.04 10.00 17.99
N ARG A 41 -4.50 10.60 16.91
CA ARG A 41 -3.58 11.74 16.92
C ARG A 41 -3.82 12.63 15.70
N ILE A 42 -3.66 13.95 15.83
CA ILE A 42 -3.63 14.83 14.65
C ILE A 42 -2.23 14.82 14.04
N VAL A 43 -2.15 14.54 12.74
CA VAL A 43 -0.90 14.55 11.97
C VAL A 43 -1.03 15.47 10.76
N PRO A 44 0.07 16.08 10.30
CA PRO A 44 0.07 16.78 9.02
C PRO A 44 -0.10 15.77 7.88
N ALA A 45 -0.75 16.21 6.80
CA ALA A 45 -0.88 15.49 5.54
C ALA A 45 -0.77 16.49 4.37
N LEU A 46 -0.44 16.00 3.18
CA LEU A 46 -0.49 16.80 1.95
C LEU A 46 -1.58 16.25 1.02
N ILE A 47 -2.41 17.16 0.48
CA ILE A 47 -3.36 16.88 -0.61
C ILE A 47 -3.03 17.83 -1.75
N ASP A 48 -2.60 17.33 -2.90
CA ASP A 48 -2.14 18.14 -4.04
C ASP A 48 -1.15 19.26 -3.61
N CYS A 49 -0.16 18.88 -2.81
CA CYS A 49 0.83 19.76 -2.16
C CYS A 49 0.25 20.79 -1.18
N ALA A 50 -1.06 20.82 -0.94
CA ALA A 50 -1.69 21.68 0.03
C ALA A 50 -1.68 21.01 1.42
N PRO A 51 -1.11 21.66 2.44
CA PRO A 51 -1.04 21.08 3.77
C PRO A 51 -2.39 21.11 4.49
N ILE A 52 -2.74 19.98 5.10
CA ILE A 52 -3.89 19.83 5.99
C ILE A 52 -3.49 19.10 7.27
N TYR A 53 -4.41 19.06 8.24
CA TYR A 53 -4.28 18.28 9.46
C TYR A 53 -5.39 17.25 9.52
N VAL A 54 -5.04 15.99 9.79
CA VAL A 54 -5.98 14.85 9.75
C VAL A 54 -5.93 14.05 11.04
N ASP A 55 -7.09 13.53 11.43
CA ASP A 55 -7.25 12.70 12.61
C ASP A 55 -6.83 11.27 12.30
N CYS A 56 -5.66 10.87 12.76
CA CYS A 56 -4.97 9.65 12.38
C CYS A 56 -4.99 8.63 13.53
N PRO A 57 -5.41 7.38 13.29
CA PRO A 57 -5.35 6.32 14.28
C PRO A 57 -3.92 6.05 14.75
N SER A 58 -3.77 5.67 16.02
CA SER A 58 -2.47 5.30 16.61
C SER A 58 -1.81 4.08 15.97
N TRP A 59 -2.59 3.20 15.32
CA TRP A 59 -2.09 2.06 14.55
C TRP A 59 -1.69 2.40 13.12
N CYS A 60 -1.98 3.62 12.63
CA CYS A 60 -1.67 4.01 11.27
C CYS A 60 -0.17 4.33 11.13
N THR A 61 0.47 3.69 10.14
CA THR A 61 1.90 3.81 9.84
C THR A 61 2.19 4.58 8.55
N VAL A 62 1.15 5.01 7.82
CA VAL A 62 1.27 5.82 6.59
C VAL A 62 1.88 7.20 6.89
N ASP A 63 2.87 7.61 6.09
CA ASP A 63 3.41 8.97 6.06
C ASP A 63 2.59 9.85 5.12
N HIS A 64 1.54 10.47 5.67
CA HIS A 64 0.60 11.31 4.92
C HIS A 64 1.22 12.55 4.27
N VAL A 65 2.46 12.92 4.63
CA VAL A 65 3.19 14.01 3.96
C VAL A 65 3.95 13.47 2.74
N ALA A 66 4.52 12.27 2.85
CA ALA A 66 5.26 11.65 1.76
C ALA A 66 4.34 11.15 0.63
N GLU A 67 3.16 10.62 0.96
CA GLU A 67 2.21 10.12 -0.05
C GLU A 67 1.65 11.24 -0.94
N ASN A 68 1.30 12.40 -0.34
CA ASN A 68 0.78 13.58 -1.06
C ASN A 68 -0.35 13.25 -2.04
N GLU A 69 -1.47 12.78 -1.48
CA GLU A 69 -2.62 12.31 -2.26
C GLU A 69 -3.20 13.39 -3.17
N GLY A 70 -3.77 12.98 -4.31
CA GLY A 70 -4.35 13.93 -5.27
C GLY A 70 -5.67 14.55 -4.82
N ALA A 71 -6.45 13.81 -4.03
CA ALA A 71 -7.74 14.25 -3.51
C ALA A 71 -7.96 13.77 -2.08
N LEU A 72 -8.84 14.46 -1.36
CA LEU A 72 -9.17 14.11 0.03
C LEU A 72 -9.80 12.71 0.14
N GLU A 73 -10.53 12.26 -0.88
CA GLU A 73 -11.16 10.93 -0.91
C GLU A 73 -10.17 9.78 -1.04
N ASP A 74 -8.95 10.06 -1.51
CA ASP A 74 -7.85 9.10 -1.60
C ASP A 74 -7.05 9.03 -0.29
N LEU A 75 -7.35 9.87 0.71
CA LEU A 75 -6.69 9.79 2.00
C LEU A 75 -7.28 8.64 2.83
N PHE A 76 -6.42 7.66 3.11
CA PHE A 76 -6.73 6.48 3.92
C PHE A 76 -5.77 6.36 5.11
N HIS A 77 -6.09 5.49 6.06
CA HIS A 77 -5.19 5.09 7.12
C HIS A 77 -4.92 3.60 6.98
N SER A 78 -3.64 3.20 7.01
CA SER A 78 -3.26 1.79 6.99
C SER A 78 -2.21 1.46 8.04
N SER A 79 -2.25 0.22 8.55
CA SER A 79 -1.18 -0.36 9.37
C SER A 79 -0.08 -0.96 8.50
N ASP A 80 0.96 -1.47 9.13
CA ASP A 80 1.92 -2.35 8.46
C ASP A 80 1.21 -3.59 7.88
N MET A 81 1.78 -4.10 6.80
CA MET A 81 1.26 -5.26 6.08
C MET A 81 1.81 -6.57 6.65
N ALA A 82 0.94 -7.56 6.80
CA ALA A 82 1.31 -8.94 7.03
C ALA A 82 1.10 -9.75 5.75
N THR A 83 2.17 -10.35 5.21
CA THR A 83 2.11 -11.05 3.92
C THR A 83 2.49 -12.52 4.08
N LEU A 84 1.63 -13.39 3.56
CA LEU A 84 1.91 -14.81 3.36
C LEU A 84 2.58 -15.01 2.01
N PHE A 85 3.77 -15.60 2.02
CA PHE A 85 4.52 -15.93 0.81
C PHE A 85 4.52 -17.44 0.55
N VAL A 86 4.54 -17.83 -0.71
CA VAL A 86 4.91 -19.19 -1.13
C VAL A 86 6.32 -19.18 -1.70
N ALA A 87 7.12 -20.16 -1.28
CA ALA A 87 8.42 -20.41 -1.85
C ALA A 87 8.26 -20.82 -3.32
N HIS A 88 8.81 -20.03 -4.23
CA HIS A 88 8.97 -20.41 -5.62
C HIS A 88 10.43 -20.77 -5.89
N PRO A 89 10.73 -21.78 -6.72
CA PRO A 89 12.09 -22.03 -7.16
C PRO A 89 12.74 -20.78 -7.78
N GLU A 90 14.05 -20.65 -7.57
CA GLU A 90 14.89 -19.69 -8.28
C GLU A 90 14.72 -19.82 -9.80
N PRO A 91 14.73 -18.69 -10.55
CA PRO A 91 15.09 -17.33 -10.10
C PRO A 91 13.90 -16.49 -9.60
N ALA A 92 12.70 -17.07 -9.48
CA ALA A 92 11.50 -16.27 -9.26
C ALA A 92 11.33 -15.77 -7.82
N GLY A 93 11.98 -16.42 -6.84
CA GLY A 93 11.90 -16.06 -5.43
C GLY A 93 10.50 -16.19 -4.81
N PRO A 94 10.34 -15.88 -3.50
CA PRO A 94 9.04 -15.97 -2.83
C PRO A 94 7.98 -15.08 -3.49
N GLN A 95 6.78 -15.62 -3.73
CA GLN A 95 5.66 -14.89 -4.31
C GLN A 95 4.59 -14.63 -3.23
N PRO A 96 4.09 -13.39 -3.08
CA PRO A 96 3.02 -13.10 -2.14
C PRO A 96 1.72 -13.77 -2.61
N ILE A 97 0.99 -14.38 -1.68
CA ILE A 97 -0.34 -14.96 -1.96
C ILE A 97 -1.45 -14.18 -1.26
N VAL A 98 -1.20 -13.75 -0.03
CA VAL A 98 -2.17 -12.98 0.75
C VAL A 98 -1.44 -11.86 1.47
N THR A 99 -1.94 -10.64 1.37
CA THR A 99 -1.52 -9.51 2.19
C THR A 99 -2.70 -9.02 3.02
N VAL A 100 -2.47 -8.79 4.31
CA VAL A 100 -3.48 -8.34 5.27
C VAL A 100 -2.99 -7.08 5.98
N ARG A 101 -3.89 -6.11 6.18
CA ARG A 101 -3.62 -4.88 6.96
C ARG A 101 -4.90 -4.30 7.55
N LEU A 102 -4.77 -3.50 8.62
CA LEU A 102 -5.86 -2.62 9.03
C LEU A 102 -6.00 -1.48 8.02
N ASN A 103 -7.24 -1.09 7.75
CA ASN A 103 -7.57 0.00 6.85
C ASN A 103 -8.72 0.85 7.40
N GLU A 104 -8.69 2.16 7.18
CA GLU A 104 -9.80 3.10 7.41
C GLU A 104 -9.78 4.16 6.30
N ASP A 105 -10.86 4.29 5.53
CA ASP A 105 -10.99 5.28 4.46
C ASP A 105 -12.00 6.36 4.85
N PRO A 106 -11.64 7.32 5.72
CA PRO A 106 -12.62 8.22 6.36
C PRO A 106 -13.39 9.10 5.36
N TYR A 107 -12.79 9.37 4.19
CA TYR A 107 -13.32 10.27 3.18
C TYR A 107 -13.93 9.57 1.96
N LEU A 108 -13.97 8.22 1.95
CA LEU A 108 -14.51 7.45 0.83
C LEU A 108 -15.93 7.90 0.48
N ILE A 109 -16.24 8.16 -0.79
CA ILE A 109 -17.57 8.64 -1.22
C ILE A 109 -18.68 7.70 -0.70
N ARG A 110 -18.46 6.38 -0.80
CA ARG A 110 -19.41 5.37 -0.33
C ARG A 110 -19.27 5.19 1.18
N ARG A 111 -20.38 5.35 1.91
CA ARG A 111 -20.37 5.37 3.39
C ARG A 111 -20.10 4.00 4.01
N ASP A 112 -20.41 2.93 3.29
CA ASP A 112 -20.23 1.54 3.72
C ASP A 112 -18.75 1.14 3.91
N GLY A 113 -17.80 1.88 3.33
CA GLY A 113 -16.36 1.61 3.46
C GLY A 113 -15.60 2.53 4.43
N ARG A 114 -16.25 3.50 5.09
CA ARG A 114 -15.54 4.51 5.90
C ARG A 114 -15.06 4.04 7.27
N GLY A 115 -15.50 2.86 7.72
CA GLY A 115 -15.13 2.32 9.01
C GLY A 115 -13.77 1.61 8.99
N VAL A 116 -13.20 1.40 10.18
CA VAL A 116 -12.04 0.52 10.34
C VAL A 116 -12.42 -0.89 9.91
N ASN A 117 -11.64 -1.45 9.01
CA ASN A 117 -11.79 -2.79 8.47
C ASN A 117 -10.42 -3.45 8.33
N ILE A 118 -10.43 -4.74 7.98
CA ILE A 118 -9.23 -5.44 7.56
C ILE A 118 -9.29 -5.58 6.04
N PHE A 119 -8.24 -5.12 5.35
CA PHE A 119 -8.07 -5.36 3.93
C PHE A 119 -7.32 -6.67 3.72
N ILE A 120 -7.94 -7.57 2.95
CA ILE A 120 -7.34 -8.80 2.47
C ILE A 120 -7.14 -8.66 0.96
N ASP A 121 -5.89 -8.73 0.53
CA ASP A 121 -5.48 -8.68 -0.86
C ASP A 121 -4.88 -10.04 -1.25
N THR A 122 -5.50 -10.70 -2.23
CA THR A 122 -5.07 -12.00 -2.78
C THR A 122 -4.51 -11.89 -4.20
N GLY A 123 -4.05 -10.70 -4.61
CA GLY A 123 -3.66 -10.38 -5.98
C GLY A 123 -4.85 -10.01 -6.88
N SER A 124 -6.01 -9.75 -6.28
CA SER A 124 -7.23 -9.24 -6.93
C SER A 124 -7.67 -7.96 -6.24
N ASP A 125 -8.83 -7.40 -6.62
CA ASP A 125 -9.40 -6.26 -5.91
C ASP A 125 -9.48 -6.57 -4.40
N PRO A 126 -8.90 -5.71 -3.53
CA PRO A 126 -8.87 -5.96 -2.10
C PRO A 126 -10.30 -5.96 -1.54
N TYR A 127 -10.55 -6.87 -0.62
CA TYR A 127 -11.86 -7.01 0.00
C TYR A 127 -11.81 -6.52 1.45
N PRO A 128 -12.58 -5.47 1.82
CA PRO A 128 -12.74 -5.08 3.21
C PRO A 128 -13.58 -6.12 3.96
N VAL A 129 -13.08 -6.56 5.11
CA VAL A 129 -13.79 -7.45 6.01
C VAL A 129 -13.96 -6.84 7.40
N ASP A 130 -15.05 -7.18 8.06
CA ASP A 130 -15.24 -6.88 9.48
C ASP A 130 -14.37 -7.79 10.37
N ALA A 131 -14.35 -7.50 11.67
CA ALA A 131 -13.54 -8.26 12.63
C ALA A 131 -13.92 -9.75 12.70
N ARG A 132 -15.22 -10.09 12.61
CA ARG A 132 -15.70 -11.47 12.67
C ARG A 132 -15.26 -12.24 11.42
N GLN A 133 -15.43 -11.64 10.25
CA GLN A 133 -14.99 -12.20 8.97
C GLN A 133 -13.46 -12.39 8.93
N ALA A 134 -12.70 -11.47 9.53
CA ALA A 134 -11.26 -11.62 9.65
C ALA A 134 -10.86 -12.78 10.58
N ASP A 135 -11.55 -12.97 11.71
CA ASP A 135 -11.34 -14.12 12.60
C ASP A 135 -11.64 -15.44 11.87
N GLU A 136 -12.77 -15.50 11.14
CA GLU A 136 -13.13 -16.66 10.31
C GLU A 136 -12.08 -16.95 9.25
N PHE A 137 -11.59 -15.92 8.55
CA PHE A 137 -10.51 -16.05 7.58
C PHE A 137 -9.21 -16.56 8.20
N ALA A 138 -8.86 -16.09 9.41
CA ALA A 138 -7.68 -16.54 10.12
C ALA A 138 -7.77 -18.02 10.51
N ASP A 139 -8.94 -18.47 11.00
CA ASP A 139 -9.19 -19.88 11.32
C ASP A 139 -9.08 -20.77 10.08
N ASP A 140 -9.63 -20.32 8.94
CA ASP A 140 -9.52 -21.02 7.66
C ASP A 140 -8.06 -21.14 7.18
N LEU A 141 -7.24 -20.09 7.34
CA LEU A 141 -5.81 -20.13 7.04
C LEU A 141 -5.06 -21.14 7.93
N VAL A 142 -5.40 -21.22 9.21
CA VAL A 142 -4.82 -22.21 10.14
C VAL A 142 -5.20 -23.63 9.73
N ALA A 143 -6.47 -23.85 9.37
CA ALA A 143 -6.96 -25.14 8.90
C ALA A 143 -6.26 -25.56 7.59
N LEU A 144 -6.10 -24.64 6.64
CA LEU A 144 -5.37 -24.88 5.39
C LEU A 144 -3.90 -25.24 5.67
N ALA A 145 -3.22 -24.52 6.56
CA ALA A 145 -1.84 -24.81 6.93
C ALA A 145 -1.69 -26.22 7.54
N ALA A 146 -2.66 -26.68 8.34
CA ALA A 146 -2.67 -28.03 8.86
C ALA A 146 -2.82 -29.09 7.75
N GLN A 147 -3.68 -28.85 6.77
CA GLN A 147 -3.85 -29.73 5.60
C GLN A 147 -2.58 -29.80 4.75
N VAL A 148 -1.94 -28.66 4.47
CA VAL A 148 -0.66 -28.61 3.73
C VAL A 148 0.42 -29.43 4.44
N ARG A 149 0.53 -29.31 5.77
CA ARG A 149 1.48 -30.12 6.54
C ARG A 149 1.17 -31.62 6.46
N ALA A 150 -0.10 -32.02 6.44
CA ALA A 150 -0.47 -33.42 6.26
C ALA A 150 -0.07 -33.92 4.87
N MET A 151 -0.35 -33.16 3.81
CA MET A 151 0.07 -33.48 2.45
C MET A 151 1.59 -33.60 2.31
N ALA A 152 2.35 -32.68 2.93
CA ALA A 152 3.81 -32.71 2.90
C ALA A 152 4.39 -33.98 3.55
N ARG A 153 3.78 -34.45 4.65
CA ARG A 153 4.18 -35.72 5.29
C ARG A 153 3.87 -36.93 4.41
N THR A 154 2.72 -36.93 3.72
CA THR A 154 2.39 -37.99 2.76
C THR A 154 3.39 -38.02 1.61
N LEU A 155 3.72 -36.85 1.02
CA LEU A 155 4.71 -36.74 -0.05
C LEU A 155 6.06 -37.31 0.38
N ALA A 156 6.56 -36.91 1.56
CA ALA A 156 7.84 -37.39 2.09
C ALA A 156 7.88 -38.92 2.33
N ALA A 157 6.72 -39.57 2.56
CA ALA A 157 6.63 -41.01 2.71
C ALA A 157 6.63 -41.75 1.36
N GLU A 158 6.14 -41.12 0.29
CA GLU A 158 6.19 -41.68 -1.08
C GLU A 158 7.60 -41.58 -1.68
N ASP A 159 8.34 -40.50 -1.41
CA ASP A 159 9.73 -40.32 -1.90
C ASP A 159 10.75 -41.34 -1.35
N GLN A 160 10.37 -42.14 -0.36
CA GLN A 160 11.22 -43.17 0.27
C GLN A 160 11.03 -44.58 -0.32
N LYS A 161 10.11 -44.76 -1.27
CA LYS A 161 9.84 -46.04 -1.94
C LYS A 161 10.65 -46.19 -3.22
#